data_AF-A0A4P6GR66-F1
#
_entry.id   AF-A0A4P6GR66-F1
#
_cell.length_a   1.000
_cell.length_b   1.000
_cell.length_c   1.000
_cell.angle_alpha   90.00
_cell.angle_beta   90.00
_cell.angle_gamma   90.00
#
_symmetry.space_group_name_H-M   'P 1'
#
loop_
_entity.id
_entity.type
_entity.pdbx_description
1 polymer ?
#
loop_
_entity_poly.entity_id
_entity_poly.type
_entity_poly.pdbx_seq_one_letter_code
_entity_poly.pdbx_strand_id
1 'polypeptide(L)'
;MIGRIIDRWAARRQAAELQSLLAILAELNRTELAELVVIADHVRKGMQMEGNDVMKPFDLIVRRPTMPLELVRAVEGFRRQGNHVAASALMVWAHTMRAALRPTLVPLARQMWRELARGFDGIEEAAASLRIRLSTPFDPRDATNFPMGFDPRF
;
A
#
# COMPACT_ATOMS: atom_id res chain seq x y z
N MET A 1 15.59 25.00 -13.70
CA MET A 1 14.54 25.69 -12.89
C MET A 1 13.18 24.99 -12.97
N ILE A 2 12.72 24.63 -14.17
CA ILE A 2 11.44 23.92 -14.42
C ILE A 2 11.32 22.57 -13.67
N GLY A 3 12.38 21.75 -13.64
CA GLY A 3 12.35 20.46 -12.95
C GLY A 3 12.02 20.54 -11.45
N ARG A 4 12.50 21.58 -10.75
CA ARG A 4 12.19 21.79 -9.31
C ARG A 4 10.74 22.23 -9.08
N ILE A 5 10.07 22.79 -10.09
CA ILE A 5 8.66 23.18 -10.01
C ILE A 5 7.79 21.94 -10.20
N ILE A 6 8.09 21.14 -11.24
CA ILE A 6 7.40 19.87 -11.51
C ILE A 6 7.53 18.91 -10.33
N ASP A 7 8.73 18.80 -9.75
CA ASP A 7 8.99 17.93 -8.63
C ASP A 7 8.20 18.33 -7.36
N ARG A 8 8.17 19.63 -7.03
CA ARG A 8 7.37 20.15 -5.91
C ARG A 8 5.87 19.97 -6.14
N TRP A 9 5.40 20.17 -7.37
CA TRP A 9 4.01 19.94 -7.73
C TRP A 9 3.64 18.46 -7.56
N ALA A 10 4.48 17.54 -8.06
CA ALA A 10 4.27 16.10 -7.93
C ALA A 10 4.25 15.67 -6.46
N ALA A 11 5.18 16.18 -5.64
CA ALA A 11 5.21 15.89 -4.20
C ALA A 11 3.93 16.34 -3.49
N ARG A 12 3.44 17.56 -3.77
CA ARG A 12 2.17 18.06 -3.19
C ARG A 12 0.98 17.20 -3.60
N ARG A 13 0.90 16.84 -4.88
CA ARG A 13 -0.17 15.97 -5.38
C ARG A 13 -0.15 14.60 -4.70
N GLN A 14 1.02 13.98 -4.58
CA GLN A 14 1.17 12.68 -3.93
C GLN A 14 0.84 12.73 -2.44
N ALA A 15 1.19 13.83 -1.76
CA ALA A 15 0.79 14.06 -0.37
C ALA A 15 -0.73 14.20 -0.23
N ALA A 16 -1.39 14.98 -1.11
CA ALA A 16 -2.84 15.13 -1.12
C ALA A 16 -3.55 13.79 -1.37
N GLU A 17 -3.09 13.00 -2.36
CA GLU A 17 -3.63 11.66 -2.63
C GLU A 17 -3.51 10.73 -1.40
N LEU A 18 -2.36 10.78 -0.70
CA LEU A 18 -2.16 9.98 0.52
C LEU A 18 -3.02 10.47 1.69
N GLN A 19 -3.22 11.77 1.83
CA GLN A 19 -4.13 12.33 2.84
C GLN A 19 -5.58 11.93 2.57
N SER A 20 -6.01 11.91 1.31
CA SER A 20 -7.35 11.40 0.96
C SER A 20 -7.51 9.92 1.29
N LEU A 21 -6.48 9.09 1.00
CA LEU A 21 -6.49 7.69 1.42
C LEU A 21 -6.57 7.57 2.95
N LEU A 22 -5.79 8.36 3.69
CA LEU A 22 -5.83 8.38 5.16
C LEU A 22 -7.21 8.72 5.72
N ALA A 23 -7.89 9.71 5.13
CA ALA A 23 -9.24 10.07 5.54
C ALA A 23 -10.21 8.89 5.37
N ILE A 24 -10.10 8.16 4.25
CA ILE A 24 -10.90 6.95 4.01
C ILE A 24 -10.56 5.87 5.05
N LEU A 25 -9.27 5.56 5.26
CA LEU A 25 -8.84 4.53 6.21
C LEU A 25 -9.30 4.83 7.65
N ALA A 26 -9.36 6.12 8.03
CA ALA A 26 -9.81 6.54 9.35
C ALA A 26 -11.30 6.18 9.59
N GLU A 27 -12.13 6.23 8.54
CA GLU A 27 -13.56 5.92 8.58
C GLU A 27 -13.87 4.42 8.56
N LEU A 28 -12.94 3.59 8.07
CA LEU A 28 -13.13 2.14 8.00
C LEU A 28 -13.17 1.51 9.39
N ASN A 29 -14.05 0.52 9.54
CA ASN A 29 -14.11 -0.30 10.74
C ASN A 29 -13.02 -1.38 10.75
N ARG A 30 -12.87 -2.08 11.90
CA ARG A 30 -11.83 -3.11 12.08
C ARG A 30 -11.89 -4.20 11.00
N THR A 31 -13.07 -4.68 10.66
CA THR A 31 -13.25 -5.76 9.68
C THR A 31 -12.86 -5.30 8.29
N GLU A 32 -13.30 -4.11 7.87
CA GLU A 32 -12.96 -3.53 6.56
C GLU A 32 -11.44 -3.29 6.42
N LEU A 33 -10.79 -2.82 7.50
CA LEU A 33 -9.34 -2.68 7.54
C LEU A 33 -8.62 -4.03 7.45
N ALA A 34 -9.10 -5.04 8.18
CA ALA A 34 -8.53 -6.38 8.14
C ALA A 34 -8.63 -6.98 6.72
N GLU A 35 -9.78 -6.87 6.06
CA GLU A 35 -9.97 -7.30 4.68
C GLU A 35 -9.03 -6.59 3.71
N LEU A 36 -8.88 -5.26 3.85
CA LEU A 36 -7.95 -4.49 3.04
C LEU A 36 -6.50 -4.95 3.23
N VAL A 37 -6.08 -5.23 4.47
CA VAL A 37 -4.73 -5.73 4.77
C VAL A 37 -4.49 -7.11 4.15
N VAL A 38 -5.46 -8.03 4.26
CA VAL A 38 -5.36 -9.37 3.64
C VAL A 38 -5.18 -9.26 2.12
N ILE A 39 -5.94 -8.37 1.47
CA ILE A 39 -5.87 -8.19 0.02
C ILE A 39 -4.58 -7.46 -0.37
N ALA A 40 -4.12 -6.50 0.42
CA ALA A 40 -2.82 -5.86 0.24
C ALA A 40 -1.68 -6.88 0.34
N ASP A 41 -1.72 -7.82 1.30
CA ASP A 41 -0.75 -8.92 1.39
C ASP A 41 -0.83 -9.88 0.18
N HIS A 42 -2.03 -10.18 -0.30
CA HIS A 42 -2.19 -10.99 -1.50
C HIS A 42 -1.51 -10.33 -2.72
N VAL A 43 -1.75 -9.04 -2.93
CA VAL A 43 -1.10 -8.24 -3.99
C VAL A 43 0.42 -8.19 -3.78
N ARG A 44 0.88 -8.03 -2.53
CA ARG A 44 2.30 -8.06 -2.15
C ARG A 44 2.98 -9.36 -2.59
N LYS A 45 2.34 -10.50 -2.33
CA LYS A 45 2.85 -11.83 -2.71
C LYS A 45 2.93 -11.98 -4.24
N GLY A 46 1.93 -11.51 -4.97
CA GLY A 46 1.98 -11.46 -6.44
C GLY A 46 3.19 -10.68 -6.95
N MET A 47 3.42 -9.47 -6.43
CA MET A 47 4.60 -8.67 -6.77
C MET A 47 5.92 -9.35 -6.38
N GLN A 48 5.97 -10.01 -5.22
CA GLN A 48 7.14 -10.75 -4.76
C GLN A 48 7.48 -11.93 -5.68
N MET A 49 6.48 -12.66 -6.16
CA MET A 49 6.66 -13.74 -7.14
C MET A 49 7.23 -13.23 -8.47
N GLU A 50 6.94 -11.98 -8.83
CA GLU A 50 7.53 -11.29 -9.99
C GLU A 50 8.91 -10.66 -9.68
N GLY A 51 9.49 -10.94 -8.51
CA GLY A 51 10.80 -10.44 -8.08
C GLY A 51 10.78 -9.03 -7.46
N ASN A 52 9.61 -8.46 -7.18
CA ASN A 52 9.45 -7.13 -6.62
C ASN A 52 9.14 -7.20 -5.11
N ASP A 53 10.18 -7.22 -4.29
CA ASP A 53 10.05 -7.20 -2.83
C ASP A 53 9.71 -5.79 -2.31
N VAL A 54 8.41 -5.48 -2.25
CA VAL A 54 7.90 -4.21 -1.73
C VAL A 54 7.98 -4.07 -0.20
N MET A 55 8.37 -5.13 0.54
CA MET A 55 8.67 -5.03 1.98
C MET A 55 10.02 -4.36 2.24
N LYS A 56 10.88 -4.28 1.22
CA LYS A 56 12.14 -3.52 1.22
C LYS A 56 12.07 -2.37 0.22
N PRO A 57 11.17 -1.40 0.43
CA PRO A 57 10.82 -0.42 -0.60
C PRO A 57 11.99 0.51 -0.97
N PHE A 58 12.90 0.80 -0.02
CA PHE A 58 14.12 1.58 -0.28
C PHE A 58 15.12 0.83 -1.17
N ASP A 59 15.27 -0.48 -1.00
CA ASP A 59 16.13 -1.31 -1.86
C ASP A 59 15.49 -1.51 -3.24
N LEU A 60 14.18 -1.66 -3.29
CA LEU A 60 13.44 -1.84 -4.53
C LEU A 60 13.46 -0.57 -5.39
N ILE A 61 13.29 0.62 -4.81
CA ILE A 61 13.26 1.86 -5.58
C ILE A 61 14.62 2.19 -6.23
N VAL A 62 15.74 1.81 -5.59
CA VAL A 62 17.09 1.95 -6.18
C VAL A 62 17.22 1.09 -7.44
N ARG A 63 16.66 -0.13 -7.42
CA ARG A 63 16.72 -1.08 -8.55
C ARG A 63 15.67 -0.79 -9.63
N ARG A 64 14.49 -0.31 -9.23
CA ARG A 64 13.32 -0.07 -10.11
C ARG A 64 12.64 1.26 -9.77
N PRO A 65 13.24 2.41 -10.14
CA PRO A 65 12.71 3.73 -9.81
C PRO A 65 11.34 4.04 -10.45
N THR A 66 10.94 3.27 -11.48
CA THR A 66 9.63 3.38 -12.15
C THR A 66 8.49 2.68 -11.42
N MET A 67 8.79 1.84 -10.42
CA MET A 67 7.80 1.04 -9.69
C MET A 67 6.61 1.87 -9.16
N PRO A 68 6.78 3.06 -8.55
CA PRO A 68 5.64 3.86 -8.10
C PRO A 68 4.68 4.26 -9.24
N LEU A 69 5.21 4.53 -10.44
CA LEU A 69 4.38 4.91 -11.60
C LEU A 69 3.62 3.69 -12.15
N GLU A 70 4.28 2.53 -12.19
CA GLU A 70 3.68 1.28 -12.65
C GLU A 70 2.53 0.86 -11.74
N LEU A 71 2.71 0.94 -10.43
CA LEU A 71 1.65 0.67 -9.45
C LEU A 71 0.46 1.62 -9.62
N VAL A 72 0.70 2.91 -9.83
CA VAL A 72 -0.38 3.87 -10.08
C VAL A 72 -1.14 3.55 -11.36
N ARG A 73 -0.46 3.13 -12.43
CA ARG A 73 -1.13 2.67 -13.67
C ARG A 73 -1.97 1.42 -13.42
N ALA A 74 -1.46 0.48 -12.60
CA ALA A 74 -2.21 -0.71 -12.21
C ALA A 74 -3.48 -0.35 -11.39
N VAL A 75 -3.37 0.57 -10.42
CA VAL A 75 -4.52 1.10 -9.66
C VAL A 75 -5.61 1.62 -10.60
N GLU A 76 -5.24 2.45 -11.59
CA GLU A 76 -6.19 2.97 -12.57
C GLU A 76 -6.79 1.87 -13.47
N GLY A 77 -6.00 0.85 -13.81
CA GLY A 77 -6.49 -0.34 -14.51
C GLY A 77 -7.60 -1.05 -13.74
N PHE A 78 -7.38 -1.35 -12.46
CA PHE A 78 -8.38 -1.99 -11.60
C PHE A 78 -9.62 -1.12 -11.37
N ARG A 79 -9.45 0.20 -11.20
CA ARG A 79 -10.58 1.13 -11.10
C ARG A 79 -11.47 1.10 -12.32
N ARG A 80 -10.89 1.12 -13.53
CA ARG A 80 -11.66 1.06 -14.79
C ARG A 80 -12.40 -0.26 -14.97
N GLN A 81 -11.90 -1.34 -14.38
CA GLN A 81 -12.54 -2.65 -14.37
C GLN A 81 -13.62 -2.78 -13.27
N GLY A 82 -13.87 -1.73 -12.47
CA GLY A 82 -14.79 -1.78 -11.34
C GLY A 82 -14.26 -2.55 -10.13
N ASN A 83 -13.00 -2.99 -10.15
CA ASN A 83 -12.39 -3.70 -9.03
C ASN A 83 -11.77 -2.71 -8.04
N HIS A 84 -12.64 -2.01 -7.32
CA HIS A 84 -12.25 -0.98 -6.36
C HIS A 84 -11.42 -1.53 -5.19
N VAL A 85 -11.66 -2.79 -4.80
CA VAL A 85 -10.96 -3.42 -3.69
C VAL A 85 -9.48 -3.67 -4.03
N ALA A 86 -9.20 -4.28 -5.18
CA ALA A 86 -7.81 -4.47 -5.64
C ALA A 86 -7.10 -3.14 -5.89
N ALA A 87 -7.83 -2.13 -6.39
CA ALA A 87 -7.29 -0.78 -6.55
C ALA A 87 -6.86 -0.17 -5.20
N SER A 88 -7.69 -0.27 -4.16
CA SER A 88 -7.34 0.22 -2.82
C SER A 88 -6.14 -0.51 -2.22
N ALA A 89 -6.07 -1.83 -2.37
CA ALA A 89 -4.93 -2.63 -1.92
C ALA A 89 -3.62 -2.23 -2.63
N LEU A 90 -3.66 -2.01 -3.94
CA LEU A 90 -2.51 -1.52 -4.70
C LEU A 90 -2.12 -0.08 -4.32
N MET A 91 -3.07 0.77 -3.95
CA MET A 91 -2.76 2.13 -3.51
C MET A 91 -1.87 2.15 -2.26
N VAL A 92 -2.07 1.22 -1.31
CA VAL A 92 -1.19 1.08 -0.13
C VAL A 92 0.27 0.91 -0.56
N TRP A 93 0.53 0.01 -1.49
CA TRP A 93 1.88 -0.24 -2.01
C TRP A 93 2.40 0.91 -2.89
N ALA A 94 1.54 1.53 -3.71
CA ALA A 94 1.92 2.70 -4.51
C ALA A 94 2.40 3.85 -3.62
N HIS A 95 1.68 4.13 -2.52
CA HIS A 95 2.07 5.18 -1.57
C HIS A 95 3.32 4.81 -0.76
N THR A 96 3.48 3.54 -0.39
CA THR A 96 4.72 3.04 0.23
C THR A 96 5.93 3.27 -0.69
N MET A 97 5.83 2.90 -1.96
CA MET A 97 6.91 3.10 -2.95
C MET A 97 7.17 4.58 -3.24
N ARG A 98 6.13 5.42 -3.31
CA ARG A 98 6.28 6.88 -3.45
C ARG A 98 7.02 7.48 -2.26
N ALA A 99 6.73 7.03 -1.04
CA ALA A 99 7.41 7.52 0.15
C ALA A 99 8.85 7.03 0.27
N ALA A 100 9.17 5.83 -0.22
CA ALA A 100 10.55 5.38 -0.32
C ALA A 100 11.36 6.22 -1.33
N LEU A 101 10.75 6.63 -2.44
CA LEU A 101 11.36 7.54 -3.41
C LEU A 101 11.46 8.98 -2.89
N ARG A 102 10.51 9.41 -2.04
CA ARG A 102 10.38 10.79 -1.55
C ARG A 102 10.27 10.80 -0.02
N PRO A 103 11.40 10.96 0.69
CA PRO A 103 11.44 10.91 2.15
C PRO A 103 10.45 11.85 2.87
N THR A 104 10.08 12.97 2.25
CA THR A 104 9.09 13.92 2.80
C THR A 104 7.69 13.32 2.97
N LEU A 105 7.37 12.21 2.29
CA LEU A 105 6.09 11.52 2.42
C LEU A 105 6.12 10.40 3.48
N VAL A 106 7.29 10.03 4.01
CA VAL A 106 7.44 8.93 4.98
C VAL A 106 6.56 9.13 6.22
N PRO A 107 6.44 10.32 6.83
CA PRO A 107 5.56 10.51 7.98
C PRO A 107 4.09 10.18 7.68
N LEU A 108 3.59 10.60 6.51
CA LEU A 108 2.22 10.30 6.08
C LEU A 108 2.04 8.81 5.77
N ALA A 109 3.04 8.17 5.17
CA ALA A 109 2.98 6.74 4.88
C ALA A 109 3.03 5.90 6.17
N ARG A 110 3.81 6.30 7.18
CA ARG A 110 3.77 5.67 8.52
C ARG A 110 2.40 5.83 9.17
N GLN A 111 1.76 6.99 9.03
CA GLN A 111 0.39 7.17 9.48
C GLN A 111 -0.58 6.23 8.75
N MET A 112 -0.40 5.99 7.45
CA MET A 112 -1.21 5.04 6.69
C MET A 112 -1.05 3.62 7.23
N TRP A 113 0.18 3.19 7.47
CA TRP A 113 0.45 1.89 8.08
C TRP A 113 -0.08 1.79 9.52
N ARG A 114 -0.09 2.88 10.29
CA ARG A 114 -0.74 2.93 11.60
C ARG A 114 -2.25 2.72 11.52
N GLU A 115 -2.93 3.35 10.57
CA GLU A 115 -4.36 3.13 10.38
C GLU A 115 -4.66 1.70 9.96
N LEU A 116 -3.88 1.14 9.03
CA LEU A 116 -3.99 -0.27 8.62
C LEU A 116 -3.78 -1.23 9.79
N ALA A 117 -2.84 -0.92 10.71
CA ALA A 117 -2.56 -1.74 11.88
C ALA A 117 -3.76 -1.91 12.81
N ARG A 118 -4.74 -1.00 12.80
CA ARG A 118 -6.00 -1.16 13.55
C ARG A 118 -6.81 -2.39 13.09
N GLY A 119 -6.58 -2.88 11.88
CA GLY A 119 -7.20 -4.08 11.34
C GLY A 119 -6.45 -5.38 11.66
N PHE A 120 -5.24 -5.32 12.24
CA PHE A 120 -4.39 -6.50 12.40
C PHE A 120 -5.00 -7.58 13.29
N ASP A 121 -5.69 -7.18 14.35
CA ASP A 121 -6.36 -8.10 15.29
C ASP A 121 -7.54 -8.86 14.67
N GLY A 122 -8.02 -8.47 13.47
CA GLY A 122 -9.13 -9.13 12.77
C GLY A 122 -8.71 -9.89 11.50
N ILE A 123 -7.41 -10.06 11.27
CA ILE A 123 -6.89 -10.61 10.01
C ILE A 123 -7.26 -12.08 9.83
N GLU A 124 -7.32 -12.87 10.90
CA GLU A 124 -7.65 -14.30 10.79
C GLU A 124 -9.09 -14.51 10.34
N GLU A 125 -10.04 -13.77 10.91
CA GLU A 125 -11.45 -13.81 10.50
C GLU A 125 -11.64 -13.29 9.07
N ALA A 126 -11.00 -12.17 8.74
CA ALA A 126 -11.04 -11.61 7.39
C ALA A 126 -10.44 -12.58 6.35
N ALA A 127 -9.32 -13.22 6.68
CA ALA A 127 -8.70 -14.21 5.82
C ALA A 127 -9.57 -15.44 5.63
N ALA A 128 -10.23 -15.95 6.68
CA ALA A 128 -11.15 -17.07 6.56
C ALA A 128 -12.32 -16.75 5.61
N SER A 129 -12.89 -15.54 5.72
CA SER A 129 -13.94 -15.03 4.81
C SER A 129 -13.44 -14.91 3.36
N LEU A 130 -12.24 -14.36 3.17
CA LEU A 130 -11.65 -14.11 1.85
C LEU A 130 -11.03 -15.36 1.21
N ARG A 131 -10.70 -16.41 1.97
CA ARG A 131 -10.12 -17.67 1.44
C ARG A 131 -11.06 -18.36 0.46
N ILE A 132 -12.37 -18.16 0.60
CA ILE A 132 -13.37 -18.64 -0.36
C ILE A 132 -13.21 -17.95 -1.73
N ARG A 133 -12.61 -16.75 -1.76
CA ARG A 133 -12.43 -15.90 -2.94
C ARG A 133 -10.99 -15.87 -3.48
N LEU A 134 -9.99 -16.10 -2.63
CA LEU A 134 -8.57 -16.01 -2.96
C LEU A 134 -7.95 -17.41 -3.06
N SER A 135 -7.54 -17.83 -4.26
CA SER A 135 -6.95 -19.16 -4.52
C SER A 135 -5.48 -19.31 -4.10
N THR A 136 -5.03 -18.57 -3.10
CA THR A 136 -3.61 -18.51 -2.69
C THR A 136 -3.45 -18.80 -1.20
N PRO A 137 -2.38 -19.50 -0.79
CA PRO A 137 -2.04 -19.67 0.62
C PRO A 137 -1.86 -18.31 1.32
N PHE A 138 -2.56 -18.12 2.44
CA PHE A 138 -2.46 -16.93 3.28
C PHE A 138 -1.85 -17.31 4.64
N ASP A 139 -0.84 -16.56 5.09
CA ASP A 139 -0.29 -16.63 6.45
C ASP A 139 -0.57 -15.28 7.12
N PRO A 140 -1.43 -15.22 8.16
CA PRO A 140 -1.74 -14.00 8.89
C PRO A 140 -0.51 -13.25 9.41
N ARG A 141 0.55 -13.98 9.78
CA ARG A 141 1.78 -13.39 10.34
C ARG A 141 2.58 -12.62 9.32
N ASP A 142 2.44 -12.93 8.04
CA ASP A 142 3.09 -12.19 6.96
C ASP A 142 2.43 -10.82 6.77
N ALA A 143 1.09 -10.80 6.84
CA ALA A 143 0.27 -9.63 6.56
C ALA A 143 0.32 -8.55 7.66
N THR A 144 0.70 -8.92 8.89
CA THR A 144 0.85 -8.00 10.03
C THR A 144 2.22 -7.33 10.12
N ASN A 145 3.12 -7.59 9.15
CA ASN A 145 4.43 -6.94 9.12
C ASN A 145 4.36 -5.58 8.45
N PHE A 146 5.16 -4.65 8.95
CA PHE A 146 5.38 -3.35 8.31
C PHE A 146 6.52 -3.43 7.29
N PRO A 147 6.43 -2.71 6.16
CA PRO A 147 7.58 -2.55 5.26
C PRO A 147 8.72 -1.85 5.98
N MET A 148 9.96 -2.19 5.62
CA MET A 148 11.16 -1.63 6.21
C MET A 148 11.15 -0.09 6.13
N GLY A 149 11.25 0.57 7.29
CA GLY A 149 11.23 2.03 7.45
C GLY A 149 9.84 2.67 7.58
N PHE A 150 8.76 1.89 7.49
CA PHE A 150 7.36 2.35 7.56
C PHE A 150 6.60 1.88 8.81
N ASP A 151 7.28 1.20 9.73
CA ASP A 151 6.72 0.88 11.04
C ASP A 151 6.42 2.18 11.81
N PRO A 152 5.18 2.36 12.31
CA PRO A 152 4.72 3.59 12.93
C PRO A 152 5.33 3.88 14.31
N ARG A 153 6.14 2.97 14.86
CA ARG A 153 6.83 3.12 16.15
C ARG A 153 8.14 3.92 16.04
N PHE A 154 8.65 4.13 14.82
CA PHE A 154 9.86 4.91 14.54
C PHE A 154 9.56 6.35 14.14
#